data_AF-A0A924AH95-F1
#
_entry.id   AF-A0A924AH95-F1
#
_cell.length_a   1.000
_cell.length_b   1.000
_cell.length_c   1.000
_cell.angle_alpha   90.00
_cell.angle_beta   90.00
_cell.angle_gamma   90.00
#
_symmetry.space_group_name_H-M   'P 1'
#
loop_
_entity.id
_entity.type
_entity.pdbx_description
1 polymer ?
#
loop_
_entity_poly.entity_id
_entity_poly.type
_entity_poly.pdbx_seq_one_letter_code
_entity_poly.pdbx_strand_id
1 'polypeptide(L)'
;MKYLSSLLVITLLSVVAFAQNKSDWTKTFPSKVKWYKITDAGVLVVGTTDGLYGVNPSDGKELWKDDDIENIKEENYDPIEGTPYIVLAKKGLTKSSNKIVDVVTGKEVANTKTLGLIQVTKRIYLMKSNAVLFLGLGTNGKPVLMKINLADGSKVWEQQKLFEKNSEQIVSEAGEVKDGFFIATNKNIYKLNAQTGEIMYTVVMKSDLPVAAPPKKQKGMFSAFNIGKQMDATANELATITSADFFQKDNMDVIYFWNQDILTEFNVADGKELWKRVELPSPVTNILFDSHGMLVATAEKTKEDEAKQSKGGGGLLGKIKRAGAGKKNRA
;
A
#
# COMPACT_ATOMS: atom_id res chain seq x y z
N MET A 1 -48.67 15.43 -52.03
CA MET A 1 -48.40 15.06 -50.62
C MET A 1 -47.21 14.09 -50.40
N LYS A 2 -46.57 13.50 -51.43
CA LYS A 2 -45.46 12.53 -51.23
C LYS A 2 -44.07 13.14 -50.99
N TYR A 3 -43.85 14.42 -51.27
CA TYR A 3 -42.55 15.07 -51.10
C TYR A 3 -42.41 15.89 -49.81
N LEU A 4 -43.53 16.11 -49.08
CA LEU A 4 -43.52 16.87 -47.83
C LEU A 4 -43.00 16.04 -46.64
N SER A 5 -43.20 14.72 -46.65
CA SER A 5 -42.65 13.82 -45.63
C SER A 5 -41.14 13.59 -45.76
N SER A 6 -40.56 13.66 -46.97
CA SER A 6 -39.11 13.47 -47.14
C SER A 6 -38.28 14.68 -46.70
N LEU A 7 -38.82 15.90 -46.80
CA LEU A 7 -38.12 17.11 -46.37
C LEU A 7 -38.04 17.23 -44.83
N LEU A 8 -39.05 16.70 -44.13
CA LEU A 8 -39.12 16.69 -42.66
C LEU A 8 -38.15 15.67 -42.02
N VAL A 9 -37.85 14.58 -42.72
CA VAL A 9 -36.91 13.54 -42.23
C VAL A 9 -35.45 14.01 -42.36
N ILE A 10 -35.13 14.80 -43.38
CA ILE A 10 -33.76 15.33 -43.58
C ILE A 10 -33.44 16.45 -42.57
N THR A 11 -34.43 17.24 -42.15
CA THR A 11 -34.24 18.30 -41.14
C THR A 11 -34.11 17.76 -39.71
N LEU A 12 -34.74 16.63 -39.38
CA LEU A 12 -34.56 15.98 -38.07
C LEU A 12 -33.19 15.29 -37.91
N LEU A 13 -32.55 14.85 -39.00
CA LEU A 13 -31.22 14.23 -38.96
C LEU A 13 -30.08 15.23 -38.73
N SER A 14 -30.27 16.51 -39.04
CA SER A 14 -29.26 17.56 -38.79
C SER A 14 -29.16 18.01 -37.33
N VAL A 15 -30.16 17.74 -36.49
CA VAL A 15 -30.16 18.18 -35.07
C VAL A 15 -29.37 17.23 -34.18
N VAL A 16 -29.13 15.99 -34.62
CA VAL A 16 -28.33 15.00 -33.86
C VAL A 16 -26.82 15.21 -34.02
N ALA A 17 -26.39 16.08 -34.95
CA ALA A 17 -24.96 16.31 -35.23
C ALA A 17 -24.27 17.29 -34.25
N PHE A 18 -25.02 18.01 -33.41
CA PHE A 18 -24.48 18.97 -32.44
C PHE A 18 -24.40 18.45 -30.99
N ALA A 19 -24.70 17.17 -30.75
CA ALA A 19 -24.42 16.52 -29.48
C ALA A 19 -22.97 15.98 -29.40
N GLN A 20 -22.03 16.58 -30.12
CA GLN A 20 -20.62 16.38 -29.82
C GLN A 20 -20.36 17.05 -28.47
N ASN A 21 -20.17 16.25 -27.43
CA ASN A 21 -19.75 16.71 -26.11
C ASN A 21 -18.57 17.67 -26.29
N LYS A 22 -18.82 18.97 -26.17
CA LYS A 22 -17.77 19.98 -26.16
C LYS A 22 -16.94 19.68 -24.93
N SER A 23 -15.67 19.32 -25.10
CA SER A 23 -14.76 19.12 -23.97
C SER A 23 -14.77 20.42 -23.14
N ASP A 24 -15.07 20.31 -21.84
CA ASP A 24 -15.10 21.47 -20.94
C ASP A 24 -13.76 22.22 -20.98
N TRP A 25 -12.67 21.47 -21.12
CA TRP A 25 -11.33 21.97 -21.40
C TRP A 25 -10.45 20.88 -22.02
N THR A 26 -9.31 21.29 -22.57
CA THR A 26 -8.23 20.40 -23.02
C THR A 26 -6.90 20.99 -22.58
N LYS A 27 -6.02 20.18 -21.98
CA LYS A 27 -4.66 20.56 -21.61
C LYS A 27 -3.64 19.69 -22.36
N THR A 28 -2.66 20.34 -22.96
CA THR A 28 -1.47 19.67 -23.53
C THR A 28 -0.35 19.68 -22.50
N PHE A 29 0.31 18.53 -22.33
CA PHE A 29 1.48 18.40 -21.46
C PHE A 29 2.77 18.41 -22.30
N PRO A 30 3.90 18.90 -21.75
CA PRO A 30 5.19 18.91 -22.45
C PRO A 30 5.70 17.53 -22.82
N SER A 31 5.30 16.50 -22.05
CA SER A 31 5.68 15.11 -22.31
C SER A 31 4.48 14.15 -22.23
N LYS A 32 4.73 12.90 -22.60
CA LYS A 32 3.71 11.83 -22.62
C LYS A 32 3.12 11.62 -21.23
N VAL A 33 1.80 11.77 -21.12
CA VAL A 33 0.99 11.34 -19.98
C VAL A 33 1.02 9.80 -19.89
N LYS A 34 1.29 9.27 -18.71
CA LYS A 34 1.35 7.83 -18.44
C LYS A 34 0.11 7.33 -17.71
N TRP A 35 -0.32 8.09 -16.72
CA TRP A 35 -1.48 7.81 -15.89
C TRP A 35 -1.99 9.13 -15.29
N TYR A 36 -3.23 9.11 -14.82
CA TYR A 36 -3.82 10.22 -14.08
C TYR A 36 -4.85 9.68 -13.08
N LYS A 37 -5.05 10.39 -11.97
CA LYS A 37 -6.04 10.07 -10.93
C LYS A 37 -6.60 11.34 -10.31
N ILE A 38 -7.87 11.32 -9.94
CA ILE A 38 -8.46 12.37 -9.10
C ILE A 38 -8.24 11.95 -7.66
N THR A 39 -7.68 12.85 -6.86
CA THR A 39 -7.48 12.65 -5.41
C THR A 39 -8.77 12.92 -4.65
N ASP A 40 -8.86 12.40 -3.42
CA ASP A 40 -9.97 12.72 -2.51
C ASP A 40 -10.04 14.23 -2.18
N ALA A 41 -8.91 14.94 -2.30
CA ALA A 41 -8.83 16.39 -2.17
C ALA A 41 -9.29 17.14 -3.44
N GLY A 42 -9.76 16.45 -4.48
CA GLY A 42 -10.29 17.05 -5.70
C GLY A 42 -9.23 17.56 -6.68
N VAL A 43 -7.99 17.10 -6.58
CA VAL A 43 -6.90 17.44 -7.52
C VAL A 43 -6.73 16.33 -8.54
N LEU A 44 -6.70 16.68 -9.84
CA LEU A 44 -6.30 15.74 -10.89
C LEU A 44 -4.78 15.66 -10.92
N VAL A 45 -4.24 14.57 -10.37
CA VAL A 45 -2.81 14.28 -10.42
C VAL A 45 -2.49 13.57 -11.73
N VAL A 46 -1.50 14.06 -12.46
CA VAL A 46 -1.08 13.52 -13.77
C VAL A 46 0.39 13.17 -13.74
N GLY A 47 0.70 11.88 -13.89
CA GLY A 47 2.07 11.38 -14.01
C GLY A 47 2.52 11.39 -15.47
N THR A 48 3.55 12.17 -15.78
CA THR A 48 4.13 12.27 -17.12
C THR A 48 5.52 11.66 -17.17
N THR A 49 6.21 11.81 -18.31
CA THR A 49 7.61 11.40 -18.42
C THR A 49 8.55 12.39 -17.74
N ASP A 50 8.17 13.66 -17.67
CA ASP A 50 9.00 14.78 -17.19
C ASP A 50 8.63 15.30 -15.80
N GLY A 51 7.59 14.77 -15.16
CA GLY A 51 7.21 15.18 -13.81
C GLY A 51 5.85 14.67 -13.35
N LEU A 52 5.46 15.16 -12.19
CA LEU A 52 4.13 14.99 -11.61
C LEU A 52 3.41 16.34 -11.60
N TYR A 53 2.17 16.36 -12.06
CA TYR A 53 1.38 17.58 -12.18
C TYR A 53 0.14 17.51 -11.29
N GLY A 54 -0.18 18.63 -10.65
CA GLY A 54 -1.50 18.88 -10.08
C GLY A 54 -2.30 19.76 -11.02
N VAL A 55 -3.49 19.32 -11.38
CA VAL A 55 -4.39 20.02 -12.29
C VAL A 55 -5.74 20.20 -11.63
N ASN A 56 -6.35 21.37 -11.78
CA ASN A 56 -7.73 21.60 -11.37
C ASN A 56 -8.66 20.86 -12.35
N PRO A 57 -9.47 19.88 -11.89
CA PRO A 57 -10.34 19.12 -12.77
C PRO A 57 -11.44 19.97 -13.43
N SER A 58 -11.80 21.12 -12.85
CA SER A 58 -12.92 21.95 -13.34
C SER A 58 -12.58 22.80 -14.58
N ASP A 59 -11.33 23.26 -14.70
CA ASP A 59 -10.90 24.20 -15.76
C ASP A 59 -9.62 23.76 -16.48
N GLY A 60 -9.00 22.65 -16.06
CA GLY A 60 -7.76 22.15 -16.66
C GLY A 60 -6.53 22.98 -16.31
N LYS A 61 -6.62 23.94 -15.39
CA LYS A 61 -5.50 24.79 -15.01
C LYS A 61 -4.47 24.00 -14.22
N GLU A 62 -3.20 24.20 -14.55
CA GLU A 62 -2.10 23.69 -13.73
C GLU A 62 -2.06 24.41 -12.39
N LEU A 63 -2.11 23.64 -11.31
CA LEU A 63 -1.97 24.12 -9.94
C LEU A 63 -0.49 24.14 -9.53
N TRP A 64 0.22 23.07 -9.86
CA TRP A 64 1.64 22.88 -9.54
C TRP A 64 2.26 21.81 -10.45
N LYS A 65 3.60 21.81 -10.51
CA LYS A 65 4.44 20.78 -11.13
C LYS A 65 5.58 20.43 -10.19
N ASP A 66 5.86 19.14 -10.05
CA ASP A 66 7.07 18.62 -9.40
C ASP A 66 7.89 17.85 -10.44
N ASP A 67 9.03 18.40 -10.83
CA ASP A 67 9.96 17.85 -11.82
C ASP A 67 10.95 16.83 -11.24
N ASP A 68 11.12 16.80 -9.92
CA ASP A 68 11.92 15.77 -9.23
C ASP A 68 11.25 14.37 -9.29
N ILE A 69 9.96 14.33 -9.61
CA ILE A 69 9.16 13.10 -9.74
C ILE A 69 8.90 12.78 -11.21
N GLU A 70 9.97 12.58 -11.96
CA GLU A 70 9.86 12.08 -13.33
C GLU A 70 9.58 10.57 -13.36
N ASN A 71 8.86 10.14 -14.41
CA ASN A 71 8.70 8.74 -14.81
C ASN A 71 8.19 7.82 -13.69
N ILE A 72 7.37 8.33 -12.79
CA ILE A 72 6.76 7.55 -11.72
C ILE A 72 5.69 6.61 -12.32
N LYS A 73 5.66 5.36 -11.87
CA LYS A 73 4.64 4.40 -12.29
C LYS A 73 3.38 4.55 -11.44
N GLU A 74 2.24 4.14 -12.00
CA GLU A 74 0.96 4.26 -11.31
C GLU A 74 0.95 3.43 -10.01
N GLU A 75 1.53 2.22 -10.02
CA GLU A 75 1.66 1.36 -8.85
C GLU A 75 2.55 1.94 -7.73
N ASN A 76 3.34 2.96 -8.06
CA ASN A 76 4.24 3.64 -7.14
C ASN A 76 3.64 4.91 -6.55
N TYR A 77 2.41 5.24 -6.93
CA TYR A 77 1.57 6.25 -6.31
C TYR A 77 0.72 5.59 -5.21
N ASP A 78 0.90 6.02 -3.96
CA ASP A 78 0.21 5.49 -2.79
C ASP A 78 -0.39 6.63 -1.94
N PRO A 79 -1.69 6.93 -2.06
CA PRO A 79 -2.37 7.87 -1.18
C PRO A 79 -2.29 7.44 0.28
N ILE A 80 -2.10 8.41 1.18
CA ILE A 80 -2.30 8.18 2.61
C ILE A 80 -3.77 8.48 2.90
N GLU A 81 -4.59 7.44 3.02
CA GLU A 81 -6.04 7.53 3.18
C GLU A 81 -6.45 8.53 4.28
N GLY A 82 -7.45 9.37 4.03
CA GLY A 82 -7.92 10.37 4.99
C GLY A 82 -7.01 11.59 5.15
N THR A 83 -5.98 11.75 4.31
CA THR A 83 -5.07 12.92 4.31
C THR A 83 -4.89 13.49 2.90
N PRO A 84 -4.40 14.74 2.75
CA PRO A 84 -4.04 15.29 1.44
C PRO A 84 -2.66 14.82 0.94
N TYR A 85 -2.08 13.76 1.52
CA TYR A 85 -0.72 13.34 1.21
C TYR A 85 -0.69 12.10 0.31
N ILE A 86 0.28 12.09 -0.59
CA ILE A 86 0.63 10.90 -1.38
C ILE A 86 2.08 10.51 -1.12
N VAL A 87 2.34 9.22 -1.15
CA VAL A 87 3.68 8.66 -1.16
C VAL A 87 4.03 8.20 -2.57
N LEU A 88 5.22 8.60 -3.00
CA LEU A 88 5.80 8.24 -4.28
C LEU A 88 7.04 7.40 -4.00
N ALA A 89 6.88 6.09 -4.18
CA ALA A 89 7.94 5.13 -3.91
C ALA A 89 8.78 4.88 -5.17
N LYS A 90 10.11 4.94 -5.03
CA LYS A 90 11.04 4.52 -6.09
C LYS A 90 11.95 3.45 -5.51
N LYS A 91 12.13 2.33 -6.23
CA LYS A 91 13.01 1.24 -5.79
C LYS A 91 13.89 0.73 -6.93
N GLY A 92 15.18 0.97 -6.80
CA GLY A 92 16.21 0.38 -7.64
C GLY A 92 16.79 -0.91 -7.03
N LEU A 93 17.88 -1.41 -7.63
CA LEU A 93 18.56 -2.63 -7.16
C LEU A 93 19.15 -2.46 -5.76
N THR A 94 19.73 -1.30 -5.46
CA THR A 94 20.49 -1.05 -4.22
C THR A 94 19.94 0.09 -3.37
N LYS A 95 19.04 0.91 -3.93
CA LYS A 95 18.49 2.08 -3.25
C LYS A 95 16.98 2.10 -3.38
N SER A 96 16.31 2.61 -2.35
CA SER A 96 14.90 2.97 -2.43
C SER A 96 14.61 4.22 -1.63
N SER A 97 13.60 4.94 -2.07
CA SER A 97 13.16 6.18 -1.45
C SER A 97 11.66 6.31 -1.50
N ASN A 98 11.09 6.90 -0.46
CA ASN A 98 9.72 7.38 -0.45
C ASN A 98 9.75 8.91 -0.34
N LYS A 99 9.07 9.58 -1.28
CA LYS A 99 8.81 11.02 -1.24
C LYS A 99 7.33 11.22 -0.91
N ILE A 100 7.04 12.00 0.12
CA ILE A 100 5.68 12.39 0.51
C ILE A 100 5.42 13.79 -0.01
N VAL A 101 4.28 13.97 -0.69
CA VAL A 101 3.87 15.24 -1.28
C VAL A 101 2.45 15.58 -0.84
N ASP A 102 2.22 16.84 -0.51
CA ASP A 102 0.88 17.41 -0.36
C ASP A 102 0.27 17.60 -1.76
N VAL A 103 -0.82 16.88 -2.08
CA VAL A 103 -1.42 16.92 -3.42
C VAL A 103 -2.14 18.24 -3.71
N VAL A 104 -2.49 19.02 -2.69
CA VAL A 104 -3.16 20.31 -2.89
C VAL A 104 -2.14 21.34 -3.35
N THR A 105 -0.97 21.37 -2.72
CA THR A 105 0.05 22.40 -2.98
C THR A 105 1.20 21.93 -3.86
N GLY A 106 1.38 20.62 -4.06
CA GLY A 106 2.53 20.03 -4.73
C GLY A 106 3.82 20.09 -3.90
N LYS A 107 3.72 20.41 -2.60
CA LYS A 107 4.91 20.62 -1.75
C LYS A 107 5.44 19.28 -1.26
N GLU A 108 6.75 19.08 -1.34
CA GLU A 108 7.42 17.97 -0.66
C GLU A 108 7.27 18.15 0.87
N VAL A 109 6.67 17.15 1.51
CA VAL A 109 6.54 17.04 2.96
C VAL A 109 7.75 16.33 3.53
N ALA A 110 8.11 15.17 2.97
CA ALA A 110 9.23 14.38 3.47
C ALA A 110 9.87 13.57 2.34
N ASN A 111 11.17 13.34 2.43
CA ASN A 111 11.88 12.50 1.48
C ASN A 111 12.92 11.65 2.20
N THR A 112 12.69 10.33 2.22
CA THR A 112 13.53 9.42 3.02
C THR A 112 15.00 9.47 2.62
N LYS A 113 15.32 9.82 1.37
CA LYS A 113 16.70 10.01 0.92
C LYS A 113 17.37 11.19 1.62
N THR A 114 16.67 12.33 1.71
CA THR A 114 17.16 13.53 2.41
C THR A 114 17.22 13.32 3.92
N LEU A 115 16.32 12.49 4.46
CA LEU A 115 16.30 12.06 5.85
C LEU A 115 17.39 11.02 6.20
N GLY A 116 18.24 10.64 5.24
CA GLY A 116 19.41 9.80 5.48
C GLY A 116 19.20 8.29 5.31
N LEU A 117 18.08 7.86 4.72
CA LEU A 117 17.87 6.46 4.34
C LEU A 117 18.38 6.19 2.92
N ILE A 118 19.12 5.08 2.76
CA ILE A 118 19.50 4.54 1.46
C ILE A 118 18.53 3.47 0.97
N GLN A 119 17.79 2.85 1.89
CA GLN A 119 16.76 1.86 1.58
C GLN A 119 15.59 2.01 2.56
N VAL A 120 14.37 1.88 2.05
CA VAL A 120 13.16 1.74 2.87
C VAL A 120 12.74 0.27 2.88
N THR A 121 12.55 -0.27 4.07
CA THR A 121 12.11 -1.64 4.31
C THR A 121 10.64 -1.68 4.74
N LYS A 122 10.22 -0.74 5.60
CA LYS A 122 8.83 -0.65 6.07
C LYS A 122 8.40 0.81 6.17
N ARG A 123 7.13 1.07 5.85
CA ARG A 123 6.41 2.32 6.06
C ARG A 123 5.14 1.98 6.83
N ILE A 124 4.85 2.70 7.91
CA ILE A 124 3.68 2.48 8.76
C ILE A 124 3.07 3.84 9.07
N TYR A 125 1.76 3.96 8.94
CA TYR A 125 1.07 5.21 9.21
C TYR A 125 0.57 5.27 10.65
N LEU A 126 0.77 6.41 11.30
CA LEU A 126 0.25 6.76 12.61
C LEU A 126 -0.83 7.83 12.39
N MET A 127 -2.01 7.38 11.97
CA MET A 127 -3.10 8.23 11.52
C MET A 127 -3.60 9.19 12.61
N LYS A 128 -3.73 8.74 13.86
CA LYS A 128 -4.16 9.59 14.99
C LYS A 128 -3.11 10.66 15.30
N SER A 129 -1.83 10.34 15.14
CA SER A 129 -0.72 11.27 15.35
C SER A 129 -0.38 12.15 14.13
N ASN A 130 -1.07 11.96 12.99
CA ASN A 130 -0.68 12.55 11.70
C ASN A 130 0.82 12.38 11.40
N ALA A 131 1.32 11.16 11.55
CA ALA A 131 2.73 10.85 11.42
C ALA A 131 2.96 9.57 10.60
N VAL A 132 4.20 9.38 10.16
CA VAL A 132 4.63 8.17 9.45
C VAL A 132 5.91 7.64 10.09
N LEU A 133 6.00 6.32 10.22
CA LEU A 133 7.21 5.62 10.57
C LEU A 133 7.89 5.09 9.32
N PHE A 134 9.20 5.31 9.23
CA PHE A 134 10.04 4.68 8.23
C PHE A 134 11.08 3.79 8.92
N LEU A 135 11.10 2.51 8.55
CA LEU A 135 12.18 1.59 8.83
C LEU A 135 13.00 1.38 7.57
N GLY A 136 14.32 1.48 7.70
CA GLY A 136 15.22 1.30 6.57
C GLY A 136 16.67 1.13 6.97
N LEU A 137 17.54 1.14 5.97
CA LEU A 137 18.99 1.25 6.19
C LEU A 137 19.41 2.71 6.04
N GLY A 138 20.12 3.22 7.05
CA GLY A 138 20.76 4.53 7.00
C GLY A 138 21.98 4.53 6.09
N THR A 139 22.52 5.72 5.79
CA THR A 139 23.78 5.91 5.03
C THR A 139 24.98 5.21 5.66
N ASN A 140 24.95 4.96 6.96
CA ASN A 140 25.97 4.20 7.70
C ASN A 140 25.78 2.67 7.62
N GLY A 141 24.79 2.19 6.85
CA GLY A 141 24.46 0.77 6.70
C GLY A 141 23.75 0.13 7.89
N LYS A 142 23.41 0.91 8.93
CA LYS A 142 22.69 0.40 10.11
C LYS A 142 21.16 0.53 9.90
N PRO A 143 20.36 -0.38 10.48
CA PRO A 143 18.92 -0.19 10.56
C PRO A 143 18.57 1.09 11.31
N VAL A 144 17.59 1.84 10.79
CA VAL A 144 17.07 3.07 11.38
C VAL A 144 15.55 3.01 11.33
N LEU A 145 14.89 3.23 12.47
CA LEU A 145 13.48 3.55 12.56
C LEU A 145 13.36 5.04 12.91
N MET A 146 12.55 5.77 12.16
CA MET A 146 12.31 7.19 12.40
C MET A 146 10.82 7.50 12.33
N LYS A 147 10.38 8.45 13.15
CA LYS A 147 9.04 9.02 13.09
C LYS A 147 9.11 10.41 12.48
N ILE A 148 8.31 10.62 11.44
CA ILE A 148 8.19 11.89 10.73
C ILE A 148 6.77 12.45 10.93
N ASN A 149 6.67 13.73 11.29
CA ASN A 149 5.40 14.44 11.35
C ASN A 149 4.94 14.80 9.92
N LEU A 150 3.73 14.42 9.54
CA LEU A 150 3.22 14.68 8.19
C LEU A 150 2.76 16.14 8.00
N ALA A 151 2.50 16.87 9.09
CA ALA A 151 2.09 18.27 8.99
C ALA A 151 3.19 19.19 8.43
N ASP A 152 4.44 18.93 8.80
CA ASP A 152 5.58 19.80 8.49
C ASP A 152 6.83 19.07 7.96
N GLY A 153 6.82 17.74 7.92
CA GLY A 153 7.96 16.93 7.48
C GLY A 153 9.06 16.76 8.52
N SER A 154 8.88 17.27 9.74
CA SER A 154 9.91 17.24 10.77
C SER A 154 10.14 15.82 11.28
N LYS A 155 11.42 15.49 11.52
CA LYS A 155 11.81 14.25 12.19
C LYS A 155 11.59 14.39 13.69
N VAL A 156 10.60 13.69 14.23
CA VAL A 156 10.26 13.72 15.66
C VAL A 156 11.36 13.01 16.45
N TRP A 157 11.75 11.82 16.01
CA TRP A 157 12.84 11.04 16.59
C TRP A 157 13.38 10.02 15.58
N GLU A 158 14.57 9.49 15.86
CA GLU A 158 15.16 8.35 15.18
C GLU A 158 15.87 7.43 16.16
N GLN A 159 15.93 6.13 15.84
CA GLN A 159 16.67 5.16 16.62
C GLN A 159 17.33 4.10 15.73
N GLN A 160 18.49 3.61 16.18
CA GLN A 160 19.26 2.52 15.53
C GLN A 160 19.21 1.21 16.31
N LYS A 161 18.82 1.26 17.59
CA LYS A 161 18.54 0.10 18.42
C LYS A 161 17.03 -0.10 18.40
N LEU A 162 16.56 -0.89 17.44
CA LEU A 162 15.14 -0.95 17.10
C LEU A 162 14.34 -1.80 18.07
N PHE A 163 14.85 -3.00 18.32
CA PHE A 163 14.18 -4.08 19.03
C PHE A 163 15.21 -4.86 19.86
N GLU A 164 14.84 -5.99 20.45
CA GLU A 164 15.80 -6.88 21.09
C GLU A 164 16.89 -7.33 20.12
N LYS A 165 16.51 -7.60 18.86
CA LYS A 165 17.45 -7.90 17.78
C LYS A 165 17.19 -7.02 16.57
N ASN A 166 18.25 -6.43 16.02
CA ASN A 166 18.18 -5.64 14.78
C ASN A 166 17.75 -6.44 13.53
N SER A 167 17.72 -7.77 13.61
CA SER A 167 17.22 -8.65 12.53
C SER A 167 15.71 -8.90 12.59
N GLU A 168 15.03 -8.42 13.63
CA GLU A 168 13.58 -8.45 13.70
C GLU A 168 12.96 -7.60 12.60
N GLN A 169 11.89 -8.12 12.00
CA GLN A 169 11.15 -7.45 10.95
C GLN A 169 9.77 -7.09 11.47
N ILE A 170 9.36 -5.84 11.24
CA ILE A 170 8.00 -5.39 11.55
C ILE A 170 7.02 -6.09 10.61
N VAL A 171 5.97 -6.68 11.19
CA VAL A 171 4.96 -7.44 10.45
C VAL A 171 3.55 -6.89 10.60
N SER A 172 3.35 -5.87 11.43
CA SER A 172 2.04 -5.23 11.63
C SER A 172 1.97 -3.78 11.18
N GLU A 173 0.75 -3.27 11.07
CA GLU A 173 0.48 -1.84 11.21
C GLU A 173 0.64 -1.42 12.68
N ALA A 174 0.53 -0.13 12.96
CA ALA A 174 0.69 0.41 14.30
C ALA A 174 -0.65 0.52 15.04
N GLY A 175 -0.69 0.03 16.28
CA GLY A 175 -1.80 0.22 17.19
C GLY A 175 -1.62 1.48 18.04
N GLU A 176 -2.10 2.64 17.60
CA GLU A 176 -1.97 3.89 18.35
C GLU A 176 -2.87 3.95 19.59
N VAL A 177 -2.25 4.25 20.73
CA VAL A 177 -2.88 4.45 22.04
C VAL A 177 -2.52 5.82 22.61
N LYS A 178 -3.12 6.21 23.74
CA LYS A 178 -2.99 7.56 24.31
C LYS A 178 -1.54 8.01 24.56
N ASP A 179 -0.68 7.12 25.02
CA ASP A 179 0.69 7.40 25.47
C ASP A 179 1.78 6.79 24.57
N GLY A 180 1.39 6.17 23.45
CA GLY A 180 2.32 5.41 22.63
C GLY A 180 1.65 4.69 21.47
N PHE A 181 2.35 3.70 20.93
CA PHE A 181 1.79 2.83 19.91
C PHE A 181 2.41 1.43 19.98
N PHE A 182 1.66 0.44 19.52
CA PHE A 182 2.10 -0.95 19.45
C PHE A 182 2.61 -1.29 18.06
N ILE A 183 3.67 -2.09 17.99
CA ILE A 183 4.18 -2.70 16.77
C ILE A 183 4.50 -4.17 17.03
N ALA A 184 4.07 -5.07 16.15
CA ALA A 184 4.47 -6.46 16.16
C ALA A 184 5.63 -6.70 15.18
N THR A 185 6.58 -7.50 15.62
CA THR A 185 7.63 -8.07 14.79
C THR A 185 7.39 -9.55 14.58
N ASN A 186 8.27 -10.18 13.80
CA ASN A 186 8.31 -11.63 13.67
C ASN A 186 8.82 -12.37 14.93
N LYS A 187 8.94 -11.69 16.08
CA LYS A 187 9.40 -12.25 17.36
C LYS A 187 8.52 -11.83 18.53
N ASN A 188 8.28 -10.54 18.67
CA ASN A 188 7.63 -9.94 19.82
C ASN A 188 6.67 -8.82 19.40
N ILE A 189 5.84 -8.39 20.34
CA ILE A 189 5.12 -7.12 20.27
C ILE A 189 5.81 -6.11 21.18
N TYR A 190 5.94 -4.88 20.73
CA TYR A 190 6.53 -3.78 21.48
C TYR A 190 5.53 -2.63 21.62
N LYS A 191 5.43 -2.06 22.81
CA LYS A 191 4.82 -0.73 23.00
C LYS A 191 5.95 0.31 23.02
N LEU A 192 5.86 1.29 22.13
CA LEU A 192 6.82 2.38 22.03
C LEU A 192 6.20 3.70 22.49
N ASN A 193 7.01 4.54 23.14
CA ASN A 193 6.64 5.92 23.43
C ASN A 193 6.54 6.73 22.14
N ALA A 194 5.45 7.47 21.96
CA ALA A 194 5.18 8.17 20.70
C ALA A 194 6.13 9.34 20.42
N GLN A 195 6.72 9.95 21.46
CA GLN A 195 7.56 11.14 21.38
C GLN A 195 9.06 10.82 21.42
N THR A 196 9.46 9.71 22.04
CA THR A 196 10.89 9.35 22.16
C THR A 196 11.27 8.13 21.32
N GLY A 197 10.31 7.29 20.95
CA GLY A 197 10.57 6.00 20.28
C GLY A 197 11.09 4.91 21.21
N GLU A 198 11.23 5.19 22.52
CA GLU A 198 11.71 4.23 23.50
C GLU A 198 10.72 3.09 23.70
N ILE A 199 11.23 1.86 23.83
CA ILE A 199 10.43 0.69 24.19
C ILE A 199 9.99 0.84 25.64
N MET A 200 8.67 0.90 25.86
CA MET A 200 8.07 0.96 27.19
C MET A 200 8.00 -0.44 27.80
N TYR A 201 7.55 -1.42 27.02
CA TYR A 201 7.58 -2.83 27.39
C TYR A 201 7.47 -3.73 26.15
N THR A 202 7.74 -5.02 26.36
CA THR A 202 7.71 -6.08 25.34
C THR A 202 6.72 -7.17 25.77
N VAL A 203 5.92 -7.65 24.82
CA VAL A 203 5.09 -8.85 24.97
C VAL A 203 5.66 -9.94 24.08
N VAL A 204 5.92 -11.12 24.66
CA VAL A 204 6.41 -12.28 23.92
C VAL A 204 5.28 -12.84 23.06
N MET A 205 5.26 -12.44 21.79
CA MET A 205 4.26 -12.84 20.81
C MET A 205 4.87 -12.90 19.43
N LYS A 206 5.05 -14.12 18.92
CA LYS A 206 5.59 -14.36 17.59
C LYS A 206 4.49 -14.23 16.54
N SER A 207 4.82 -13.59 15.42
CA SER A 207 3.99 -13.57 14.22
C SER A 207 4.81 -13.94 12.99
N ASP A 208 4.15 -14.46 11.97
CA ASP A 208 4.82 -14.83 10.73
C ASP A 208 5.06 -13.63 9.82
N LEU A 209 6.05 -13.76 8.94
CA LEU A 209 6.34 -12.72 7.96
C LEU A 209 5.18 -12.62 6.95
N PRO A 210 4.87 -11.41 6.45
CA PRO A 210 3.90 -11.26 5.39
C PRO A 210 4.33 -11.99 4.11
N VAL A 211 3.36 -12.63 3.46
CA VAL A 211 3.57 -13.31 2.18
C VAL A 211 3.27 -12.33 1.04
N ALA A 212 4.32 -11.81 0.40
CA ALA A 212 4.20 -11.02 -0.82
C ALA A 212 3.87 -11.91 -2.03
N ALA A 213 3.13 -11.38 -3.00
CA ALA A 213 2.84 -12.13 -4.21
C ALA A 213 4.14 -12.44 -4.98
N PRO A 214 4.33 -13.67 -5.50
CA PRO A 214 5.53 -14.00 -6.24
C PRO A 214 5.61 -13.11 -7.50
N PRO A 215 6.79 -12.54 -7.81
CA PRO A 215 6.95 -11.75 -9.01
C PRO A 215 6.69 -12.62 -10.25
N LYS A 216 5.94 -12.11 -11.24
CA LYS A 216 5.77 -12.80 -12.54
C LYS A 216 7.15 -13.09 -13.14
N LYS A 217 7.54 -14.37 -13.24
CA LYS A 217 8.85 -14.80 -13.76
C LYS A 217 8.95 -14.51 -15.26
N GLN A 218 9.97 -13.76 -15.68
CA GLN A 218 10.34 -13.60 -17.08
C GLN A 218 11.77 -14.12 -17.29
N LYS A 219 11.96 -15.14 -18.15
CA LYS A 219 13.28 -15.74 -18.43
C LYS A 219 14.01 -14.92 -19.51
N GLY A 220 15.27 -14.53 -19.28
CA GLY A 220 16.16 -13.96 -20.32
C GLY A 220 17.35 -13.16 -19.79
N MET A 221 18.43 -13.07 -20.59
CA MET A 221 19.74 -12.45 -20.30
C MET A 221 19.70 -10.92 -20.06
N PHE A 222 18.55 -10.26 -20.28
CA PHE A 222 18.23 -8.89 -19.84
C PHE A 222 17.76 -8.82 -18.35
N SER A 223 18.20 -9.78 -17.54
CA SER A 223 17.64 -10.05 -16.21
C SER A 223 17.81 -8.89 -15.22
N ALA A 224 18.98 -8.26 -15.13
CA ALA A 224 19.22 -7.20 -14.14
C ALA A 224 18.37 -5.93 -14.36
N PHE A 225 18.21 -5.49 -15.61
CA PHE A 225 17.36 -4.33 -15.95
C PHE A 225 15.88 -4.62 -15.70
N ASN A 226 15.42 -5.83 -16.02
CA ASN A 226 14.05 -6.26 -15.77
C ASN A 226 13.78 -6.49 -14.27
N ILE A 227 14.76 -6.97 -13.50
CA ILE A 227 14.69 -7.08 -12.04
C ILE A 227 14.52 -5.69 -11.42
N GLY A 228 15.29 -4.69 -11.84
CA GLY A 228 15.14 -3.31 -11.35
C GLY A 228 13.74 -2.76 -11.60
N LYS A 229 13.21 -2.93 -12.81
CA LYS A 229 11.82 -2.51 -13.13
C LYS A 229 10.78 -3.23 -12.28
N GLN A 230 10.97 -4.51 -12.00
CA GLN A 230 10.04 -5.31 -11.20
C GLN A 230 10.09 -4.94 -9.71
N MET A 231 11.29 -4.72 -9.16
CA MET A 231 11.46 -4.23 -7.80
C MET A 231 10.83 -2.85 -7.62
N ASP A 232 10.99 -1.98 -8.63
CA ASP A 232 10.37 -0.66 -8.64
C ASP A 232 8.85 -0.76 -8.61
N ALA A 233 8.23 -1.65 -9.40
CA ALA A 233 6.77 -1.83 -9.44
C ALA A 233 6.16 -2.42 -8.14
N THR A 234 6.98 -2.98 -7.27
CA THR A 234 6.53 -3.59 -5.99
C THR A 234 6.98 -2.77 -4.79
N ALA A 235 7.44 -1.53 -5.02
CA ALA A 235 8.04 -0.69 -3.98
C ALA A 235 7.05 -0.39 -2.84
N ASN A 236 5.82 0.01 -3.17
CA ASN A 236 4.77 0.28 -2.20
C ASN A 236 4.31 -0.98 -1.48
N GLU A 237 3.96 -2.04 -2.23
CA GLU A 237 3.51 -3.31 -1.64
C GLU A 237 4.51 -3.83 -0.60
N LEU A 238 5.80 -3.92 -0.96
CA LEU A 238 6.81 -4.45 -0.05
C LEU A 238 7.05 -3.56 1.18
N ALA A 239 6.88 -2.23 1.05
CA ALA A 239 7.06 -1.31 2.16
C ALA A 239 5.86 -1.31 3.12
N THR A 240 4.67 -1.73 2.67
CA THR A 240 3.43 -1.61 3.45
C THR A 240 2.83 -2.96 3.85
N ILE A 241 3.15 -4.07 3.17
CA ILE A 241 2.54 -5.38 3.45
C ILE A 241 2.71 -5.86 4.90
N THR A 242 1.62 -6.28 5.53
CA THR A 242 1.54 -6.79 6.91
C THR A 242 0.88 -8.17 6.97
N SER A 243 1.07 -8.87 8.08
CA SER A 243 0.44 -10.15 8.42
C SER A 243 -0.29 -10.10 9.78
N ALA A 244 -0.23 -8.95 10.44
CA ALA A 244 -0.82 -8.70 11.74
C ALA A 244 -1.29 -7.25 11.84
N ASP A 245 -2.18 -6.98 12.78
CA ASP A 245 -2.69 -5.62 13.01
C ASP A 245 -3.20 -5.47 14.45
N PHE A 246 -3.39 -4.22 14.84
CA PHE A 246 -3.92 -3.80 16.12
C PHE A 246 -5.13 -2.90 15.92
N PHE A 247 -6.05 -2.92 16.87
CA PHE A 247 -7.10 -1.92 16.92
C PHE A 247 -7.57 -1.68 18.36
N GLN A 248 -8.15 -0.50 18.58
CA GLN A 248 -8.89 -0.18 19.80
C GLN A 248 -10.35 0.09 19.46
N LYS A 249 -11.23 -0.18 20.41
CA LYS A 249 -12.68 -0.01 20.26
C LYS A 249 -13.20 1.01 21.28
N ASP A 250 -14.04 0.60 22.23
CA ASP A 250 -14.68 1.51 23.18
C ASP A 250 -13.85 1.65 24.46
N ASN A 251 -13.20 0.58 24.89
CA ASN A 251 -12.29 0.59 26.02
C ASN A 251 -10.86 0.92 25.57
N MET A 252 -10.38 2.13 25.90
CA MET A 252 -9.05 2.61 25.55
C MET A 252 -7.92 1.99 26.39
N ASP A 253 -8.25 1.26 27.47
CA ASP A 253 -7.27 0.50 28.26
C ASP A 253 -7.00 -0.88 27.68
N VAL A 254 -7.72 -1.25 26.60
CA VAL A 254 -7.57 -2.52 25.89
C VAL A 254 -7.13 -2.25 24.46
N ILE A 255 -6.22 -3.09 23.97
CA ILE A 255 -5.85 -3.13 22.55
C ILE A 255 -5.98 -4.56 22.04
N TYR A 256 -6.69 -4.72 20.95
CA TYR A 256 -6.81 -5.98 20.26
C TYR A 256 -5.63 -6.17 19.33
N PHE A 257 -5.20 -7.42 19.19
CA PHE A 257 -4.15 -7.84 18.30
C PHE A 257 -4.62 -9.07 17.54
N TRP A 258 -4.44 -9.09 16.23
CA TRP A 258 -4.59 -10.30 15.45
C TRP A 258 -3.40 -10.51 14.53
N ASN A 259 -3.13 -11.77 14.24
CA ASN A 259 -2.25 -12.19 13.16
C ASN A 259 -2.94 -13.30 12.36
N GLN A 260 -2.17 -14.05 11.56
CA GLN A 260 -2.74 -15.09 10.70
C GLN A 260 -3.36 -16.27 11.49
N ASP A 261 -2.94 -16.48 12.74
CA ASP A 261 -3.26 -17.68 13.52
C ASP A 261 -4.12 -17.39 14.73
N ILE A 262 -4.06 -16.18 15.28
CA ILE A 262 -4.73 -15.84 16.52
C ILE A 262 -5.34 -14.44 16.51
N LEU A 263 -6.37 -14.29 17.33
CA LEU A 263 -6.88 -13.02 17.81
C LEU A 263 -6.78 -13.02 19.34
N THR A 264 -6.22 -11.96 19.90
CA THR A 264 -6.14 -11.75 21.34
C THR A 264 -6.28 -10.27 21.71
N GLU A 265 -6.27 -9.95 23.00
CA GLU A 265 -6.36 -8.59 23.52
C GLU A 265 -5.41 -8.41 24.71
N PHE A 266 -4.82 -7.23 24.81
CA PHE A 266 -3.86 -6.86 25.84
C PHE A 266 -4.33 -5.64 26.61
N ASN A 267 -4.00 -5.59 27.89
CA ASN A 267 -4.06 -4.36 28.65
C ASN A 267 -2.97 -3.39 28.14
N VAL A 268 -3.36 -2.15 27.87
CA VAL A 268 -2.47 -1.13 27.30
C VAL A 268 -1.39 -0.64 28.27
N ALA A 269 -1.61 -0.79 29.58
CA ALA A 269 -0.68 -0.30 30.59
C ALA A 269 0.52 -1.24 30.78
N ASP A 270 0.29 -2.56 30.77
CA ASP A 270 1.31 -3.55 31.13
C ASP A 270 1.51 -4.67 30.10
N GLY A 271 0.73 -4.68 29.01
CA GLY A 271 0.82 -5.69 27.96
C GLY A 271 0.30 -7.07 28.38
N LYS A 272 -0.35 -7.18 29.54
CA LYS A 272 -0.90 -8.44 30.00
C LYS A 272 -2.08 -8.85 29.13
N GLU A 273 -2.05 -10.09 28.67
CA GLU A 273 -3.14 -10.70 27.92
C GLU A 273 -4.39 -10.83 28.81
N LEU A 274 -5.53 -10.30 28.35
CA LEU A 274 -6.75 -10.18 29.17
C LEU A 274 -7.75 -11.32 28.96
N TRP A 275 -7.69 -11.99 27.80
CA TRP A 275 -8.56 -13.13 27.50
C TRP A 275 -7.79 -14.27 26.83
N LYS A 276 -8.44 -15.43 26.74
CA LYS A 276 -7.87 -16.59 26.07
C LYS A 276 -7.80 -16.34 24.55
N ARG A 277 -6.63 -16.62 23.95
CA ARG A 277 -6.42 -16.57 22.50
C ARG A 277 -7.51 -17.32 21.76
N VAL A 278 -8.05 -16.67 20.75
CA VAL A 278 -8.92 -17.28 19.76
C VAL A 278 -8.04 -17.76 18.62
N GLU A 279 -7.99 -19.08 18.41
CA GLU A 279 -7.32 -19.66 17.23
C GLU A 279 -8.17 -19.39 15.99
N LEU A 280 -7.51 -18.88 14.96
CA LEU A 280 -8.13 -18.54 13.68
C LEU A 280 -7.87 -19.69 12.70
N PRO A 281 -8.93 -20.22 12.05
CA PRO A 281 -8.76 -21.29 11.07
C PRO A 281 -8.10 -20.81 9.77
N SER A 282 -8.06 -19.49 9.55
CA SER A 282 -7.51 -18.83 8.37
C SER A 282 -7.29 -17.34 8.65
N PRO A 283 -6.52 -16.64 7.81
CA PRO A 283 -6.22 -15.21 7.98
C PRO A 283 -7.48 -14.35 8.09
N VAL A 284 -7.45 -13.37 9.00
CA VAL A 284 -8.50 -12.34 9.09
C VAL A 284 -8.59 -11.56 7.79
N THR A 285 -9.80 -11.39 7.31
CA THR A 285 -10.13 -10.53 6.15
C THR A 285 -10.87 -9.29 6.58
N ASN A 286 -11.78 -9.42 7.56
CA ASN A 286 -12.55 -8.31 8.11
C ASN A 286 -12.84 -8.56 9.58
N ILE A 287 -12.93 -7.47 10.34
CA ILE A 287 -13.45 -7.45 11.71
C ILE A 287 -14.58 -6.42 11.73
N LEU A 288 -15.76 -6.87 12.11
CA LEU A 288 -16.97 -6.05 12.21
C LEU A 288 -17.44 -6.01 13.66
N PHE A 289 -18.13 -4.94 14.02
CA PHE A 289 -18.73 -4.79 15.35
C PHE A 289 -20.22 -4.53 15.21
N ASP A 290 -21.00 -5.17 16.05
CA ASP A 290 -22.44 -4.92 16.21
C ASP A 290 -22.83 -4.86 17.69
N SER A 291 -24.13 -4.77 17.97
CA SER A 291 -24.64 -4.76 19.34
C SER A 291 -24.36 -6.04 20.14
N HIS A 292 -23.96 -7.13 19.48
CA HIS A 292 -23.66 -8.43 20.09
C HIS A 292 -22.14 -8.65 20.28
N GLY A 293 -21.31 -7.73 19.79
CA GLY A 293 -19.86 -7.74 20.00
C GLY A 293 -19.08 -7.72 18.70
N MET A 294 -18.09 -8.62 18.60
CA MET A 294 -17.12 -8.65 17.50
C MET A 294 -17.35 -9.87 16.60
N LEU A 295 -17.48 -9.61 15.30
CA LEU A 295 -17.58 -10.60 14.24
C LEU A 295 -16.27 -10.62 13.47
N VAL A 296 -15.64 -11.79 13.38
CA VAL A 296 -14.35 -11.98 12.70
C VAL A 296 -14.57 -12.84 11.47
N ALA A 297 -14.31 -12.30 10.29
CA ALA A 297 -14.40 -13.02 9.03
C ALA A 297 -13.00 -13.43 8.57
N THR A 298 -12.80 -14.72 8.31
CA THR A 298 -11.53 -15.28 7.82
C THR A 298 -11.62 -15.65 6.34
N ALA A 299 -10.50 -15.68 5.65
CA ALA A 299 -10.42 -16.13 4.27
C ALA A 299 -10.79 -17.62 4.13
N GLU A 300 -11.28 -18.04 2.96
CA GLU A 300 -11.47 -19.46 2.65
C GLU A 300 -10.13 -20.19 2.39
N LYS A 301 -9.10 -19.45 1.96
CA LYS A 301 -7.76 -19.96 1.62
C LYS A 301 -6.68 -18.96 2.01
N THR A 302 -5.48 -19.46 2.31
CA THR A 302 -4.33 -18.59 2.60
C THR A 302 -3.64 -18.12 1.31
N LYS A 303 -2.91 -16.99 1.35
CA LYS A 303 -2.02 -16.58 0.24
C LYS A 303 -0.97 -17.64 -0.10
N GLU A 304 -0.59 -18.46 0.87
CA GLU A 304 0.32 -19.58 0.65
C GLU A 304 -0.33 -20.72 -0.14
N ASP A 305 -1.61 -21.00 0.12
CA ASP A 305 -2.39 -21.98 -0.65
C ASP A 305 -2.55 -21.52 -2.10
N GLU A 306 -2.81 -20.23 -2.32
CA GLU A 306 -2.83 -19.62 -3.65
C GLU A 306 -1.45 -19.69 -4.33
N ALA A 307 -0.38 -19.39 -3.61
CA ALA A 307 0.99 -19.47 -4.11
C ALA A 307 1.39 -20.92 -4.46
N LYS A 308 0.95 -21.92 -3.68
CA LYS A 308 1.15 -23.35 -3.96
C LYS A 308 0.31 -23.79 -5.16
N GLN A 309 -0.93 -23.34 -5.26
CA GLN A 309 -1.84 -23.65 -6.38
C GLN A 309 -1.33 -23.08 -7.71
N SER A 310 -0.69 -21.90 -7.71
CA SER A 310 -0.07 -21.34 -8.92
C SER A 310 1.18 -22.10 -9.39
N LYS A 311 1.86 -22.82 -8.47
CA LYS A 311 3.08 -23.61 -8.76
C LYS A 311 2.75 -25.06 -9.17
N GLY A 312 1.65 -25.62 -8.71
CA GLY A 312 1.15 -26.91 -9.14
C GLY A 312 0.08 -26.74 -10.21
N GLY A 313 0.42 -26.85 -11.49
CA GLY A 313 -0.52 -26.74 -12.62
C GLY A 313 -1.66 -27.77 -12.58
N GLY A 314 -2.64 -27.54 -11.72
CA GLY A 314 -3.63 -28.54 -11.32
C GLY A 314 -4.87 -27.93 -10.69
N GLY A 315 -5.48 -26.96 -11.37
CA GLY A 315 -6.91 -26.72 -11.21
C GLY A 315 -7.70 -27.97 -11.63
N LEU A 316 -8.96 -28.08 -11.21
CA LEU A 316 -9.88 -29.21 -11.49
C LEU A 316 -9.97 -29.62 -12.98
N LEU A 317 -9.59 -28.74 -13.91
CA LEU A 317 -9.51 -29.01 -15.35
C LEU A 317 -8.30 -29.87 -15.76
N GLY A 318 -7.23 -29.92 -14.94
CA GLY A 318 -6.02 -30.71 -15.19
C GLY A 318 -6.08 -32.16 -14.70
N LYS A 319 -7.14 -32.55 -13.98
CA LYS A 319 -7.37 -33.94 -13.53
C LYS A 319 -8.12 -34.80 -14.54
N ILE A 320 -8.55 -34.25 -15.67
CA ILE A 320 -8.94 -35.07 -16.84
C ILE A 320 -7.65 -35.46 -17.58
N LYS A 321 -6.87 -36.33 -16.95
CA LYS A 321 -5.85 -37.09 -17.68
C LYS A 321 -6.59 -37.90 -18.73
N ARG A 322 -6.22 -37.66 -19.99
CA ARG A 322 -6.53 -38.48 -21.17
C ARG A 322 -6.49 -39.96 -20.78
N ALA A 323 -7.68 -40.54 -20.56
CA ALA A 323 -7.85 -41.97 -20.64
C ALA A 323 -7.54 -42.33 -22.10
N GLY A 324 -6.51 -43.16 -22.29
CA GLY A 324 -6.15 -43.70 -23.59
C GLY A 324 -7.34 -44.48 -24.16
N ALA A 325 -8.04 -43.87 -25.10
CA ALA A 325 -8.92 -44.56 -26.05
C ALA A 325 -8.19 -44.54 -27.39
N GLY A 326 -7.82 -45.73 -27.84
CA GLY A 326 -6.80 -45.93 -28.86
C GLY A 326 -7.19 -45.58 -30.29
N LYS A 327 -6.19 -45.68 -31.18
CA LYS A 327 -6.21 -46.62 -32.30
C LYS A 327 -4.86 -46.58 -33.04
N LYS A 328 -4.18 -47.73 -32.98
CA LYS A 328 -3.76 -48.56 -34.11
C LYS A 328 -2.92 -47.92 -35.24
N ASN A 329 -1.73 -48.50 -35.36
CA ASN A 329 -1.09 -49.05 -36.57
C ASN A 329 -0.22 -48.13 -37.44
N ARG A 330 1.09 -48.46 -37.41
CA ARG A 330 1.99 -48.82 -38.53
C ARG A 330 3.38 -49.08 -37.87
N ALA A 331 4.05 -50.23 -37.95
CA ALA A 331 3.90 -51.47 -38.72
C ALA A 331 3.89 -52.70 -37.79
#